data_AF-A0A177B924-F1
#
_entry.id   AF-A0A177B924-F1
#
_cell.length_a   1.000
_cell.length_b   1.000
_cell.length_c   1.000
_cell.angle_alpha   90.00
_cell.angle_beta   90.00
_cell.angle_gamma   90.00
#
_symmetry.space_group_name_H-M   'P 1'
#
loop_
_entity.id
_entity.type
_entity.pdbx_description
1 polymer ?
#
loop_
_entity_poly.entity_id
_entity_poly.type
_entity_poly.pdbx_seq_one_letter_code
_entity_poly.pdbx_strand_id
1 'polypeptide(L)'
;MVMSDPNKVDLLIADPCTYNTLRIHNITKYYDYEFIQDITCPREICIHYMDRDKESRCSQNDDLSNITSNSSKFSKEPKSLSEIEEAIRTLNSVCNTNKNWYLKKPLRMYSSIKQIMKMDSFDILGRDLRKLVTNKNSETYNYWIESPLPAYAYFSFYNITNVDEIYQGKKPRLQEVGPIVYRKDKIKENVVFHSNGTVSYNVRIRYHLMEKMSKLNEDEEIIIIDLLSAVLLSKAHYDESLQFKISRIFAWPFYSKFFVKFSVKEYLWGYEHKVIERVNYWFSTKYPTKYGIYYKKNDTLSPRFEEWTGYTGNTGKLVSYNNKSTLPYWNNESSNMINGTVGVNWNPDIKANDTLYIFSPELGRSLPMIVYKNSSIHEIPTYRFTVDDYAFELPDVVPSNEGFCLPNCLITKNKKYTNLIECCLGRGALNLISFNMLEIIITGTHFYGAEGFLKHLDGIKKPNKDDDMTWIEVEPITGKAFCGRKKLQTNFFIRSTEMLTDVGNDDKKMLSNYPFPLFHVEEVVPGLGGTQLEVKDTTVTESKREWKLLWIKLSKITPMNIAETAKYLTSTN
;
A
#
# COMPACT_ATOMS: atom_id res chain seq x y z
N MET A 1 41.25 3.99 -22.12
CA MET A 1 40.28 4.98 -21.62
C MET A 1 38.92 4.33 -21.65
N VAL A 2 38.34 4.09 -20.48
CA VAL A 2 37.22 3.17 -20.26
C VAL A 2 35.92 3.76 -20.83
N MET A 3 35.32 3.00 -21.75
CA MET A 3 33.95 3.18 -22.24
C MET A 3 32.96 2.77 -21.15
N SER A 4 31.94 3.60 -20.95
CA SER A 4 30.81 3.36 -20.05
C SER A 4 29.90 2.24 -20.59
N ASP A 5 29.63 1.26 -19.74
CA ASP A 5 28.78 0.08 -19.96
C ASP A 5 27.28 0.43 -20.11
N PRO A 6 26.55 -0.09 -21.13
CA PRO A 6 25.12 0.13 -21.32
C PRO A 6 24.19 -0.69 -20.39
N ASN A 7 24.72 -1.52 -19.48
CA ASN A 7 23.90 -2.44 -18.67
C ASN A 7 23.52 -1.94 -17.25
N LYS A 8 23.62 -0.64 -16.95
CA LYS A 8 23.08 -0.11 -15.69
C LYS A 8 21.62 0.35 -15.86
N VAL A 9 20.70 -0.57 -15.61
CA VAL A 9 19.33 -0.20 -15.25
C VAL A 9 19.37 0.29 -13.81
N ASP A 10 19.52 1.60 -13.62
CA ASP A 10 19.28 2.23 -12.34
C ASP A 10 17.81 1.99 -11.97
N LEU A 11 17.61 1.25 -10.87
CA LEU A 11 16.31 0.94 -10.29
C LEU A 11 15.80 2.23 -9.64
N LEU A 12 15.28 3.15 -10.45
CA LEU A 12 14.57 4.32 -9.96
C LEU A 12 13.33 3.82 -9.23
N ILE A 13 13.38 3.90 -7.90
CA ILE A 13 12.25 3.71 -6.99
C ILE A 13 11.28 4.84 -7.28
N ALA A 14 10.46 4.68 -8.31
CA ALA A 14 9.37 5.61 -8.59
C ALA A 14 8.45 5.57 -7.37
N ASP A 15 8.22 6.74 -6.75
CA ASP A 15 7.23 6.86 -5.69
C ASP A 15 5.90 6.37 -6.30
N PRO A 16 5.30 5.30 -5.72
CA PRO A 16 4.17 4.62 -6.32
C PRO A 16 2.96 5.56 -6.37
N CYS A 17 2.97 6.65 -5.59
CA CYS A 17 1.92 7.65 -5.55
C CYS A 17 2.10 8.78 -6.56
N THR A 18 3.29 8.98 -7.14
CA THR A 18 3.53 10.15 -8.01
C THR A 18 3.93 9.84 -9.44
N TYR A 19 4.39 8.61 -9.77
CA TYR A 19 4.69 8.14 -11.14
C TYR A 19 5.17 9.23 -12.12
N ASN A 20 6.08 10.10 -11.69
CA ASN A 20 6.73 11.08 -12.55
C ASN A 20 8.05 10.49 -13.02
N THR A 21 7.99 9.57 -13.97
CA THR A 21 9.16 9.16 -14.77
C THR A 21 8.69 8.57 -16.10
N LEU A 22 8.18 9.44 -16.97
CA LEU A 22 8.23 9.25 -18.42
C LEU A 22 9.07 10.38 -18.99
N ARG A 23 10.40 10.22 -18.93
CA ARG A 23 11.27 10.90 -19.90
C ARG A 23 11.06 10.20 -21.23
N ILE A 24 10.15 10.72 -22.04
CA ILE A 24 10.13 10.43 -23.47
C ILE A 24 11.42 11.05 -24.03
N HIS A 25 12.41 10.20 -24.35
CA HIS A 25 13.46 10.55 -25.29
C HIS A 25 13.17 9.83 -26.59
N ASN A 26 13.41 10.54 -27.70
CA ASN A 26 13.05 10.26 -29.09
C ASN A 26 11.58 10.45 -29.48
N ILE A 27 11.17 11.71 -29.59
CA ILE A 27 10.57 12.17 -30.85
C ILE A 27 11.61 13.09 -31.51
N THR A 28 12.52 12.48 -32.28
CA THR A 28 13.25 13.21 -33.32
C THR A 28 12.59 12.92 -34.65
N LYS A 29 12.32 14.00 -35.40
CA LYS A 29 11.76 14.09 -36.76
C LYS A 29 10.24 13.97 -36.86
N TYR A 30 9.56 15.11 -36.75
CA TYR A 30 9.05 15.82 -37.94
C TYR A 30 9.11 17.32 -37.63
N TYR A 31 10.00 18.02 -38.35
CA TYR A 31 9.91 19.47 -38.49
C TYR A 31 8.78 19.71 -39.49
N ASP A 32 7.77 20.47 -39.08
CA ASP A 32 7.24 21.53 -39.94
C ASP A 32 7.10 22.78 -39.07
N TYR A 33 7.89 23.77 -39.46
CA TYR A 33 7.80 25.15 -39.02
C TYR A 33 6.50 25.73 -39.55
N GLU A 34 5.64 26.26 -38.68
CA GLU A 34 4.94 27.53 -38.86
C GLU A 34 3.99 27.81 -37.67
N PHE A 35 3.76 29.09 -37.39
CA PHE A 35 2.86 29.68 -36.37
C PHE A 35 3.39 29.89 -34.95
N ILE A 36 4.33 30.83 -34.84
CA ILE A 36 4.22 31.92 -33.85
C ILE A 36 3.90 33.19 -34.64
N GLN A 37 2.68 33.72 -34.51
CA GLN A 37 2.36 35.16 -34.47
C GLN A 37 0.84 35.39 -34.35
N ASP A 38 0.50 36.41 -33.58
CA ASP A 38 -0.78 37.15 -33.53
C ASP A 38 -1.98 36.59 -32.75
N ILE A 39 -1.99 36.87 -31.43
CA ILE A 39 -3.23 37.13 -30.70
C ILE A 39 -3.57 38.62 -30.88
N THR A 40 -4.39 38.92 -31.87
CA THR A 40 -5.13 40.18 -31.98
C THR A 40 -6.60 39.96 -31.64
N CYS A 41 -7.12 40.64 -30.63
CA CYS A 41 -8.56 40.92 -30.49
C CYS A 41 -8.86 42.28 -31.16
N PRO A 42 -10.12 42.60 -31.52
CA PRO A 42 -11.08 41.89 -32.36
C PRO A 42 -11.68 42.83 -33.42
N ARG A 43 -12.17 42.35 -34.58
CA ARG A 43 -13.07 43.17 -35.41
C ARG A 43 -14.22 42.35 -35.98
N GLU A 44 -15.42 42.89 -35.77
CA GLU A 44 -16.70 42.63 -36.44
C GLU A 44 -17.49 41.38 -36.04
N ILE A 45 -18.41 41.57 -35.08
CA ILE A 45 -19.68 40.82 -35.06
C ILE A 45 -20.77 41.80 -35.51
N CYS A 46 -21.15 41.74 -36.78
CA CYS A 46 -22.44 42.26 -37.23
C CYS A 46 -23.51 41.23 -36.84
N ILE A 47 -24.39 41.60 -35.91
CA ILE A 47 -25.58 40.79 -35.57
C ILE A 47 -26.65 41.10 -36.61
N HIS A 48 -26.95 40.15 -37.49
CA HIS A 48 -28.15 40.19 -38.34
C HIS A 48 -29.40 39.95 -37.48
N TYR A 49 -30.28 40.94 -37.37
CA TYR A 49 -31.67 40.75 -36.97
C TYR A 49 -32.50 40.51 -38.23
N MET A 50 -33.18 39.36 -38.33
CA MET A 50 -34.34 39.23 -39.22
C MET A 50 -35.53 39.84 -38.50
N ASP A 51 -35.90 41.05 -38.90
CA ASP A 51 -37.27 41.55 -38.74
C ASP A 51 -37.76 41.94 -40.14
N ARG A 52 -39.00 41.55 -40.47
CA ARG A 52 -39.59 41.85 -41.79
C ARG A 52 -39.89 43.34 -41.83
N ASP A 53 -39.45 44.00 -42.90
CA ASP A 53 -39.68 45.40 -43.25
C ASP A 53 -38.90 46.46 -42.45
N LYS A 54 -37.62 46.70 -42.82
CA LYS A 54 -36.97 48.02 -43.05
C LYS A 54 -35.46 47.90 -43.28
N GLU A 55 -34.95 48.69 -44.24
CA GLU A 55 -33.54 48.73 -44.70
C GLU A 55 -32.53 49.14 -43.61
N SER A 56 -31.31 48.57 -43.69
CA SER A 56 -30.17 48.83 -42.81
C SER A 56 -29.31 50.02 -43.26
N ARG A 57 -28.89 50.87 -42.32
CA ARG A 57 -27.72 51.77 -42.45
C ARG A 57 -26.86 51.67 -41.19
N CYS A 58 -25.55 51.44 -41.35
CA CYS A 58 -24.55 51.58 -40.29
C CYS A 58 -23.93 52.99 -40.36
N SER A 59 -23.91 53.75 -39.25
CA SER A 59 -23.11 54.97 -39.13
C SER A 59 -21.84 54.70 -38.33
N GLN A 60 -20.70 55.07 -38.89
CA GLN A 60 -19.42 55.18 -38.16
C GLN A 60 -19.54 56.26 -37.08
N ASN A 61 -19.03 55.99 -35.88
CA ASN A 61 -18.67 57.04 -34.93
C ASN A 61 -17.27 56.75 -34.39
N ASP A 62 -16.38 57.69 -34.65
CA ASP A 62 -15.01 57.79 -34.18
C ASP A 62 -14.97 58.20 -32.71
N ASP A 63 -14.64 57.29 -31.79
CA ASP A 63 -14.21 57.63 -30.42
C ASP A 63 -13.60 56.41 -29.68
N LEU A 64 -12.58 55.79 -30.27
CA LEU A 64 -11.87 54.63 -29.69
C LEU A 64 -10.38 54.84 -29.43
N SER A 65 -9.89 56.09 -29.47
CA SER A 65 -8.47 56.42 -29.27
C SER A 65 -8.02 56.49 -27.79
N ASN A 66 -8.92 56.31 -26.82
CA ASN A 66 -8.58 56.42 -25.39
C ASN A 66 -8.53 55.10 -24.60
N ILE A 67 -8.67 53.93 -25.25
CA ILE A 67 -8.66 52.62 -24.55
C ILE A 67 -7.28 51.93 -24.61
N THR A 68 -6.35 52.41 -25.44
CA THR A 68 -5.05 51.75 -25.66
C THR A 68 -3.93 52.16 -24.69
N SER A 69 -4.17 53.07 -23.74
CA SER A 69 -3.14 53.53 -22.79
C SER A 69 -3.09 52.78 -21.45
N ASN A 70 -4.01 51.85 -21.19
CA ASN A 70 -4.06 51.08 -19.92
C ASN A 70 -3.73 49.58 -20.05
N SER A 71 -3.41 49.07 -21.24
CA SER A 71 -3.11 47.66 -21.48
C SER A 71 -1.72 47.22 -20.96
N SER A 72 -0.81 48.16 -20.68
CA SER A 72 0.51 47.88 -20.13
C SER A 72 0.54 47.61 -18.62
N LYS A 73 -0.59 47.76 -17.91
CA LYS A 73 -0.70 47.49 -16.46
C LYS A 73 -1.00 46.03 -16.11
N PHE A 74 -1.33 45.17 -17.07
CA PHE A 74 -1.80 43.79 -16.80
C PHE A 74 -0.84 42.67 -17.26
N SER A 75 0.44 42.97 -17.48
CA SER A 75 1.41 41.98 -17.96
C SER A 75 2.09 41.13 -16.86
N LYS A 76 1.53 41.08 -15.64
CA LYS A 76 2.02 40.21 -14.55
C LYS A 76 0.85 39.54 -13.83
N GLU A 77 0.98 38.24 -13.57
CA GLU A 77 0.01 37.45 -12.78
C GLU A 77 -0.14 38.04 -11.36
N PRO A 78 -1.39 38.21 -10.86
CA PRO A 78 -1.64 38.72 -9.51
C PRO A 78 -1.24 37.67 -8.45
N LYS A 79 -0.53 38.12 -7.41
CA LYS A 79 0.06 37.26 -6.37
C LYS A 79 -0.70 37.31 -5.04
N SER A 80 -1.78 38.09 -4.96
CA SER A 80 -2.56 38.27 -3.74
C SER A 80 -4.06 38.52 -4.00
N LEU A 81 -4.90 38.24 -3.00
CA LEU A 81 -6.35 38.43 -3.07
C LEU A 81 -6.73 39.92 -3.25
N SER A 82 -5.94 40.84 -2.69
CA SER A 82 -6.14 42.29 -2.84
C SER A 82 -5.88 42.78 -4.27
N GLU A 83 -4.90 42.22 -4.97
CA GLU A 83 -4.61 42.57 -6.38
C GLU A 83 -5.72 42.08 -7.32
N ILE A 84 -6.34 40.93 -7.00
CA ILE A 84 -7.51 40.43 -7.73
C ILE A 84 -8.72 41.33 -7.51
N GLU A 85 -8.95 41.79 -6.27
CA GLU A 85 -10.04 42.72 -5.97
C GLU A 85 -9.85 44.08 -6.64
N GLU A 86 -8.61 44.57 -6.76
CA GLU A 86 -8.29 45.82 -7.44
C GLU A 86 -8.42 45.71 -8.96
N ALA A 87 -8.03 44.57 -9.54
CA ALA A 87 -8.28 44.27 -10.96
C ALA A 87 -9.79 44.22 -11.27
N ILE A 88 -10.60 43.60 -10.39
CA ILE A 88 -12.06 43.54 -10.52
C ILE A 88 -12.71 44.91 -10.36
N ARG A 89 -12.23 45.76 -9.43
CA ARG A 89 -12.70 47.15 -9.30
C ARG A 89 -12.39 47.99 -10.53
N THR A 90 -11.21 47.79 -11.12
CA THR A 90 -10.76 48.50 -12.33
C THR A 90 -11.56 48.04 -13.56
N LEU A 91 -11.84 46.74 -13.70
CA LEU A 91 -12.73 46.20 -14.73
C LEU A 91 -14.17 46.74 -14.60
N ASN A 92 -14.67 46.91 -13.37
CA ASN A 92 -15.98 47.49 -13.11
C ASN A 92 -16.07 48.99 -13.42
N SER A 93 -14.97 49.75 -13.35
CA SER A 93 -14.99 51.17 -13.73
C SER A 93 -14.98 51.35 -15.26
N VAL A 94 -14.29 50.46 -15.98
CA VAL A 94 -14.23 50.45 -17.44
C VAL A 94 -15.56 49.96 -18.06
N CYS A 95 -16.25 49.01 -17.44
CA CYS A 95 -17.51 48.47 -17.94
C CYS A 95 -18.76 49.33 -17.61
N ASN A 96 -18.64 50.36 -16.75
CA ASN A 96 -19.78 51.18 -16.31
C ASN A 96 -20.13 52.36 -17.24
N THR A 97 -19.44 52.54 -18.36
CA THR A 97 -19.75 53.60 -19.34
C THR A 97 -20.86 53.23 -20.31
N ASN A 98 -21.31 51.97 -20.37
CA ASN A 98 -22.49 51.57 -21.15
C ASN A 98 -23.66 51.22 -20.23
N LYS A 99 -24.56 52.19 -20.05
CA LYS A 99 -25.87 52.01 -19.43
C LYS A 99 -26.71 51.07 -20.29
N ASN A 100 -26.63 49.76 -20.07
CA ASN A 100 -27.66 48.82 -20.51
C ASN A 100 -27.91 47.71 -19.48
N TRP A 101 -29.20 47.46 -19.26
CA TRP A 101 -29.82 46.90 -18.06
C TRP A 101 -29.74 45.37 -17.93
N TYR A 102 -28.62 44.72 -18.27
CA TYR A 102 -28.56 43.25 -18.32
C TYR A 102 -27.72 42.57 -17.24
N LEU A 103 -27.01 43.31 -16.36
CA LEU A 103 -26.10 42.69 -15.37
C LEU A 103 -26.61 42.63 -13.92
N LYS A 104 -27.84 43.08 -13.61
CA LYS A 104 -28.40 42.97 -12.24
C LYS A 104 -29.02 41.61 -11.88
N LYS A 105 -29.39 40.78 -12.86
CA LYS A 105 -29.91 39.40 -12.62
C LYS A 105 -28.81 38.37 -12.31
N PRO A 106 -27.63 38.37 -12.98
CA PRO A 106 -26.57 37.42 -12.70
C PRO A 106 -25.98 37.53 -11.29
N LEU A 107 -25.88 38.73 -10.72
CA LEU A 107 -25.24 38.94 -9.40
C LEU A 107 -26.08 38.42 -8.21
N ARG A 108 -27.41 38.56 -8.27
CA ARG A 108 -28.31 37.96 -7.26
C ARG A 108 -28.37 36.44 -7.39
N MET A 109 -28.38 35.94 -8.63
CA MET A 109 -28.31 34.50 -8.89
C MET A 109 -26.98 33.91 -8.43
N TYR A 110 -25.86 34.63 -8.61
CA TYR A 110 -24.53 34.23 -8.14
C TYR A 110 -24.42 34.25 -6.61
N SER A 111 -24.96 35.24 -5.90
CA SER A 111 -24.92 35.24 -4.42
C SER A 111 -25.81 34.14 -3.83
N SER A 112 -27.00 33.90 -4.41
CA SER A 112 -27.90 32.83 -3.98
C SER A 112 -27.35 31.44 -4.32
N ILE A 113 -26.76 31.23 -5.49
CA ILE A 113 -26.09 29.97 -5.87
C ILE A 113 -24.84 29.73 -5.01
N LYS A 114 -24.07 30.78 -4.68
CA LYS A 114 -22.89 30.68 -3.81
C LYS A 114 -23.26 30.38 -2.35
N GLN A 115 -24.48 30.71 -1.92
CA GLN A 115 -25.00 30.40 -0.59
C GLN A 115 -25.62 28.99 -0.55
N ILE A 116 -26.33 28.57 -1.61
CA ILE A 116 -26.93 27.23 -1.75
C ILE A 116 -25.86 26.15 -1.99
N MET A 117 -24.84 26.42 -2.80
CA MET A 117 -23.73 25.49 -3.04
C MET A 117 -22.76 25.37 -1.86
N LYS A 118 -22.75 26.33 -0.92
CA LYS A 118 -21.83 26.31 0.23
C LYS A 118 -22.34 25.53 1.45
N MET A 119 -23.64 25.24 1.57
CA MET A 119 -24.19 24.71 2.83
C MET A 119 -24.81 23.32 2.77
N ASP A 120 -25.32 22.84 1.63
CA ASP A 120 -26.02 21.54 1.62
C ASP A 120 -25.30 20.43 0.84
N SER A 121 -24.74 20.72 -0.33
CA SER A 121 -24.13 19.66 -1.18
C SER A 121 -22.76 19.20 -0.66
N PHE A 122 -21.94 20.14 -0.18
CA PHE A 122 -20.62 19.86 0.40
C PHE A 122 -20.74 19.13 1.74
N ASP A 123 -21.77 19.46 2.52
CA ASP A 123 -22.01 18.86 3.83
C ASP A 123 -22.55 17.44 3.70
N ILE A 124 -23.41 17.18 2.71
CA ILE A 124 -23.97 15.84 2.47
C ILE A 124 -22.91 14.91 1.85
N LEU A 125 -22.21 15.35 0.79
CA LEU A 125 -21.10 14.57 0.20
C LEU A 125 -19.94 14.40 1.18
N GLY A 126 -19.59 15.46 1.93
CA GLY A 126 -18.57 15.40 2.98
C GLY A 126 -18.95 14.43 4.11
N ARG A 127 -20.22 14.42 4.56
CA ARG A 127 -20.69 13.47 5.58
C ARG A 127 -20.69 12.02 5.10
N ASP A 128 -20.97 11.76 3.82
CA ASP A 128 -20.95 10.40 3.29
C ASP A 128 -19.53 9.90 2.99
N LEU A 129 -18.60 10.77 2.64
CA LEU A 129 -17.19 10.39 2.44
C LEU A 129 -16.46 10.07 3.74
N ARG A 130 -16.91 10.65 4.84
CA ARG A 130 -16.47 10.33 6.20
C ARG A 130 -16.91 8.94 6.66
N LYS A 131 -17.94 8.38 6.02
CA LYS A 131 -18.41 7.01 6.25
C LYS A 131 -17.67 6.04 5.34
N LEU A 132 -17.61 4.78 5.75
CA LEU A 132 -17.03 3.70 4.97
C LEU A 132 -18.05 3.17 3.97
N VAL A 133 -19.13 2.59 4.49
CA VAL A 133 -20.21 1.96 3.73
C VAL A 133 -21.41 1.80 4.64
N THR A 134 -22.57 2.35 4.28
CA THR A 134 -23.75 2.37 5.18
C THR A 134 -24.73 1.23 4.91
N ASN A 135 -24.87 0.83 3.65
CA ASN A 135 -25.72 -0.27 3.21
C ASN A 135 -25.38 -0.65 1.75
N LYS A 136 -26.06 -1.68 1.22
CA LYS A 136 -25.88 -2.17 -0.15
C LYS A 136 -26.22 -1.17 -1.26
N ASN A 137 -27.03 -0.16 -0.97
CA ASN A 137 -27.46 0.86 -1.93
C ASN A 137 -26.59 2.12 -1.87
N SER A 138 -25.59 2.18 -0.97
CA SER A 138 -24.70 3.33 -0.86
C SER A 138 -23.76 3.43 -2.07
N GLU A 139 -23.45 4.66 -2.50
CA GLU A 139 -22.56 4.91 -3.65
C GLU A 139 -21.17 4.30 -3.46
N THR A 140 -20.71 4.16 -2.22
CA THR A 140 -19.40 3.59 -1.88
C THR A 140 -19.40 2.06 -1.79
N TYR A 141 -20.57 1.40 -1.83
CA TYR A 141 -20.68 -0.04 -1.60
C TYR A 141 -19.84 -0.85 -2.59
N ASN A 142 -20.01 -0.61 -3.90
CA ASN A 142 -19.31 -1.37 -4.93
C ASN A 142 -17.78 -1.21 -4.83
N TYR A 143 -17.31 0.01 -4.58
CA TYR A 143 -15.89 0.30 -4.41
C TYR A 143 -15.31 -0.23 -3.10
N TRP A 144 -16.14 -0.35 -2.06
CA TRP A 144 -15.75 -1.00 -0.82
C TRP A 144 -15.70 -2.52 -0.97
N ILE A 145 -16.63 -3.12 -1.73
CA ILE A 145 -16.61 -4.56 -2.04
C ILE A 145 -15.33 -4.92 -2.79
N GLU A 146 -15.04 -4.17 -3.85
CA GLU A 146 -13.87 -4.39 -4.69
C GLU A 146 -13.21 -3.04 -4.96
N SER A 147 -11.98 -2.89 -4.45
CA SER A 147 -11.21 -1.68 -4.67
C SER A 147 -10.87 -1.56 -6.15
N PRO A 148 -11.08 -0.38 -6.77
CA PRO A 148 -10.62 -0.11 -8.14
C PRO A 148 -9.09 -0.06 -8.26
N LEU A 149 -8.38 0.14 -7.14
CA LEU A 149 -6.95 0.35 -7.10
C LEU A 149 -6.32 -1.04 -7.09
N PRO A 150 -5.53 -1.41 -8.12
CA PRO A 150 -4.86 -2.69 -8.13
C PRO A 150 -3.81 -2.73 -7.02
N ALA A 151 -3.79 -3.81 -6.25
CA ALA A 151 -2.67 -4.10 -5.36
C ALA A 151 -1.70 -5.05 -6.07
N TYR A 152 -0.41 -4.87 -5.85
CA TYR A 152 0.63 -5.74 -6.38
C TYR A 152 1.49 -6.29 -5.25
N ALA A 153 1.78 -7.58 -5.29
CA ALA A 153 2.71 -8.25 -4.38
C ALA A 153 3.99 -8.59 -5.15
N TYR A 154 5.11 -8.01 -4.73
CA TYR A 154 6.45 -8.26 -5.26
C TYR A 154 7.16 -9.21 -4.30
N PHE A 155 7.45 -10.43 -4.74
CA PHE A 155 8.19 -11.42 -3.94
C PHE A 155 9.63 -11.48 -4.40
N SER A 156 10.56 -11.36 -3.46
CA SER A 156 11.99 -11.59 -3.70
C SER A 156 12.53 -12.60 -2.68
N PHE A 157 13.37 -13.51 -3.13
CA PHE A 157 13.87 -14.65 -2.34
C PHE A 157 15.36 -14.48 -2.04
N TYR A 158 15.84 -15.14 -0.99
CA TYR A 158 17.25 -15.20 -0.66
C TYR A 158 17.85 -16.55 -1.09
N ASN A 159 18.34 -16.61 -2.33
CA ASN A 159 18.99 -17.79 -2.90
C ASN A 159 20.34 -18.07 -2.21
N ILE A 160 20.62 -19.33 -1.89
CA ILE A 160 21.82 -19.74 -1.16
C ILE A 160 22.90 -20.16 -2.16
N THR A 161 24.10 -19.58 -2.03
CA THR A 161 25.22 -19.82 -2.96
C THR A 161 26.32 -20.73 -2.42
N ASN A 162 26.33 -21.05 -1.12
CA ASN A 162 27.40 -21.80 -0.46
C ASN A 162 26.89 -22.88 0.51
N VAL A 163 25.96 -23.73 0.05
CA VAL A 163 25.32 -24.79 0.87
C VAL A 163 26.33 -25.67 1.61
N ASP A 164 27.35 -26.19 0.92
CA ASP A 164 28.33 -27.10 1.52
C ASP A 164 29.16 -26.43 2.62
N GLU A 165 29.44 -25.14 2.48
CA GLU A 165 30.13 -24.35 3.49
C GLU A 165 29.27 -24.09 4.72
N ILE A 166 27.95 -23.90 4.53
CA ILE A 166 27.00 -23.73 5.63
C ILE A 166 26.93 -25.01 6.48
N TYR A 167 26.93 -26.19 5.84
CA TYR A 167 27.02 -27.47 6.56
C TYR A 167 28.33 -27.64 7.36
N GLN A 168 29.39 -26.93 6.98
CA GLN A 168 30.66 -26.87 7.71
C GLN A 168 30.67 -25.77 8.80
N GLY A 169 29.53 -25.16 9.11
CA GLY A 169 29.40 -24.11 10.12
C GLY A 169 29.84 -22.72 9.65
N LYS A 170 30.11 -22.52 8.35
CA LYS A 170 30.44 -21.19 7.82
C LYS A 170 29.20 -20.32 7.64
N LYS A 171 29.44 -19.03 7.48
CA LYS A 171 28.43 -17.99 7.28
C LYS A 171 27.66 -18.20 5.95
N PRO A 172 26.31 -18.14 5.94
CA PRO A 172 25.56 -18.20 4.70
C PRO A 172 25.82 -16.99 3.80
N ARG A 173 26.01 -17.26 2.51
CA ARG A 173 26.09 -16.28 1.45
C ARG A 173 24.83 -16.33 0.60
N LEU A 174 24.06 -15.27 0.70
CA LEU A 174 22.75 -15.13 0.11
C LEU A 174 22.83 -14.22 -1.12
N GLN A 175 22.00 -14.52 -2.10
CA GLN A 175 21.77 -13.70 -3.27
C GLN A 175 20.27 -13.38 -3.33
N GLU A 176 19.92 -12.10 -3.25
CA GLU A 176 18.54 -11.69 -3.46
C GLU A 176 18.16 -11.89 -4.94
N VAL A 177 17.08 -12.62 -5.19
CA VAL A 177 16.56 -12.91 -6.53
C VAL A 177 15.08 -12.53 -6.61
N GLY A 178 14.70 -11.82 -7.67
CA GLY A 178 13.36 -11.26 -7.81
C GLY A 178 13.34 -9.87 -8.44
N PRO A 179 12.17 -9.20 -8.42
CA PRO A 179 10.91 -9.72 -7.90
C PRO A 179 10.18 -10.61 -8.92
N ILE A 180 9.41 -11.58 -8.42
CA ILE A 180 8.24 -12.11 -9.13
C ILE A 180 6.99 -11.34 -8.65
N VAL A 181 6.18 -10.86 -9.59
CA VAL A 181 5.13 -9.88 -9.30
C VAL A 181 3.76 -10.48 -9.56
N TYR A 182 2.85 -10.35 -8.60
CA TYR A 182 1.46 -10.76 -8.73
C TYR A 182 0.53 -9.58 -8.48
N ARG A 183 -0.48 -9.39 -9.34
CA ARG A 183 -1.64 -8.56 -9.02
C ARG A 183 -2.48 -9.31 -7.99
N LYS A 184 -2.81 -8.64 -6.88
CA LYS A 184 -3.55 -9.19 -5.74
C LYS A 184 -4.95 -8.58 -5.72
N ASP A 185 -5.92 -9.34 -6.18
CA ASP A 185 -7.33 -8.93 -6.17
C ASP A 185 -7.93 -9.29 -4.81
N LYS A 186 -8.65 -8.34 -4.19
CA LYS A 186 -9.32 -8.49 -2.89
C LYS A 186 -10.80 -8.15 -3.04
N ILE A 187 -11.66 -9.14 -2.91
CA ILE A 187 -13.12 -9.00 -3.08
C ILE A 187 -13.80 -9.33 -1.75
N LYS A 188 -14.65 -8.44 -1.23
CA LYS A 188 -15.44 -8.71 -0.03
C LYS A 188 -16.68 -9.53 -0.39
N GLU A 189 -16.86 -10.67 0.28
CA GLU A 189 -17.98 -11.60 0.10
C GLU A 189 -18.73 -11.80 1.41
N ASN A 190 -19.92 -12.43 1.33
CA ASN A 190 -20.74 -12.79 2.49
C ASN A 190 -21.07 -11.58 3.40
N VAL A 191 -21.37 -10.44 2.78
CA VAL A 191 -21.55 -9.17 3.48
C VAL A 191 -22.88 -9.11 4.22
N VAL A 192 -22.81 -8.78 5.51
CA VAL A 192 -23.96 -8.62 6.39
C VAL A 192 -23.83 -7.30 7.15
N PHE A 193 -24.84 -6.43 7.02
CA PHE A 193 -24.95 -5.19 7.78
C PHE A 193 -25.77 -5.44 9.05
N HIS A 194 -25.37 -4.81 10.14
CA HIS A 194 -25.99 -4.99 11.45
C HIS A 194 -26.66 -3.70 11.93
N SER A 195 -27.69 -3.83 12.75
CA SER A 195 -28.46 -2.69 13.29
C SER A 195 -27.67 -1.80 14.23
N ASN A 196 -26.60 -2.33 14.83
CA ASN A 196 -25.66 -1.58 15.67
C ASN A 196 -24.72 -0.67 14.86
N GLY A 197 -24.78 -0.67 13.53
CA GLY A 197 -23.92 0.15 12.66
C GLY A 197 -22.58 -0.50 12.29
N THR A 198 -22.43 -1.82 12.46
CA THR A 198 -21.27 -2.59 11.98
C THR A 198 -21.60 -3.36 10.69
N VAL A 199 -20.55 -3.81 10.00
CA VAL A 199 -20.66 -4.67 8.82
C VAL A 199 -19.68 -5.83 8.95
N SER A 200 -20.13 -7.04 8.64
CA SER A 200 -19.31 -8.25 8.61
C SER A 200 -19.14 -8.81 7.21
N TYR A 201 -17.95 -9.30 6.90
CA TYR A 201 -17.60 -9.83 5.58
C TYR A 201 -16.41 -10.78 5.64
N ASN A 202 -16.21 -11.54 4.56
CA ASN A 202 -14.98 -12.28 4.29
C ASN A 202 -14.28 -11.63 3.09
N VAL A 203 -12.97 -11.80 2.95
CA VAL A 203 -12.20 -11.30 1.80
C VAL A 203 -11.71 -12.47 0.99
N ARG A 204 -12.13 -12.57 -0.27
CA ARG A 204 -11.54 -13.48 -1.25
C ARG A 204 -10.29 -12.85 -1.82
N ILE A 205 -9.18 -13.59 -1.81
CA ILE A 205 -7.89 -13.12 -2.31
C ILE A 205 -7.49 -13.95 -3.53
N ARG A 206 -7.17 -13.29 -4.64
CA ARG A 206 -6.65 -13.92 -5.86
C ARG A 206 -5.33 -13.29 -6.28
N TYR A 207 -4.42 -14.12 -6.79
CA TYR A 207 -3.12 -13.70 -7.29
C TYR A 207 -3.02 -14.01 -8.79
N HIS A 208 -2.69 -12.98 -9.56
CA HIS A 208 -2.50 -13.06 -11.01
C HIS A 208 -1.06 -12.70 -11.35
N LEU A 209 -0.32 -13.62 -11.97
CA LEU A 209 1.08 -13.39 -12.33
C LEU A 209 1.19 -12.22 -13.32
N MET A 210 2.13 -11.31 -13.06
CA MET A 210 2.45 -10.16 -13.89
C MET A 210 3.83 -10.38 -14.52
N GLU A 211 3.92 -11.23 -15.54
CA GLU A 211 5.18 -11.60 -16.19
C GLU A 211 5.99 -10.39 -16.65
N LYS A 212 5.34 -9.42 -17.30
CA LYS A 212 6.00 -8.18 -17.78
C LYS A 212 6.60 -7.31 -16.67
N MET A 213 6.12 -7.44 -15.43
CA MET A 213 6.64 -6.70 -14.27
C MET A 213 7.63 -7.53 -13.45
N SER A 214 7.72 -8.83 -13.73
CA SER A 214 8.58 -9.77 -13.03
C SER A 214 9.97 -9.78 -13.66
N LYS A 215 11.01 -9.79 -12.82
CA LYS A 215 12.39 -10.01 -13.26
C LYS A 215 12.81 -11.48 -13.21
N LEU A 216 11.99 -12.29 -12.54
CA LEU A 216 12.21 -13.70 -12.26
C LEU A 216 11.09 -14.51 -12.92
N ASN A 217 11.44 -15.62 -13.58
CA ASN A 217 10.45 -16.56 -14.09
C ASN A 217 9.94 -17.46 -12.93
N GLU A 218 8.68 -17.88 -12.96
CA GLU A 218 8.12 -18.77 -11.94
C GLU A 218 8.78 -20.17 -11.92
N ASP A 219 9.34 -20.61 -13.04
CA ASP A 219 10.04 -21.89 -13.18
C ASP A 219 11.55 -21.78 -12.86
N GLU A 220 12.05 -20.58 -12.57
CA GLU A 220 13.45 -20.40 -12.19
C GLU A 220 13.74 -21.05 -10.84
N GLU A 221 14.85 -21.79 -10.77
CA GLU A 221 15.22 -22.56 -9.59
C GLU A 221 16.08 -21.76 -8.61
N ILE A 222 15.72 -21.82 -7.33
CA ILE A 222 16.46 -21.24 -6.21
C ILE A 222 16.83 -22.35 -5.22
N ILE A 223 17.99 -22.22 -4.57
CA ILE A 223 18.38 -23.08 -3.47
C ILE A 223 18.02 -22.38 -2.16
N ILE A 224 17.17 -23.01 -1.36
CA ILE A 224 16.59 -22.42 -0.14
C ILE A 224 16.27 -23.52 0.89
N ILE A 225 15.90 -23.12 2.10
CA ILE A 225 15.47 -24.06 3.16
C ILE A 225 14.18 -24.78 2.74
N ASP A 226 14.18 -26.10 2.87
CA ASP A 226 12.97 -26.91 2.78
C ASP A 226 12.00 -26.61 3.93
N LEU A 227 10.77 -26.20 3.58
CA LEU A 227 9.76 -25.78 4.54
C LEU A 227 9.34 -26.91 5.48
N LEU A 228 9.29 -28.15 4.99
CA LEU A 228 8.98 -29.29 5.84
C LEU A 228 10.07 -29.50 6.88
N SER A 229 11.33 -29.51 6.46
CA SER A 229 12.47 -29.70 7.35
C SER A 229 12.51 -28.61 8.43
N ALA A 230 12.24 -27.36 8.05
CA ALA A 230 12.06 -26.24 8.98
C ALA A 230 10.96 -26.54 10.02
N VAL A 231 9.75 -26.91 9.57
CA VAL A 231 8.61 -27.26 10.45
C VAL A 231 8.99 -28.40 11.41
N LEU A 232 9.60 -29.46 10.90
CA LEU A 232 9.98 -30.63 11.67
C LEU A 232 11.00 -30.29 12.75
N LEU A 233 12.06 -29.54 12.43
CA LEU A 233 13.06 -29.12 13.41
C LEU A 233 12.47 -28.20 14.49
N SER A 234 11.58 -27.28 14.11
CA SER A 234 10.88 -26.45 15.08
C SER A 234 10.00 -27.29 16.02
N LYS A 235 9.21 -28.23 15.49
CA LYS A 235 8.41 -29.14 16.32
C LYS A 235 9.26 -29.99 17.27
N ALA A 236 10.35 -30.55 16.77
CA ALA A 236 11.28 -31.34 17.56
C ALA A 236 11.92 -30.55 18.72
N HIS A 237 12.16 -29.25 18.53
CA HIS A 237 12.69 -28.40 19.61
C HIS A 237 11.71 -28.26 20.77
N TYR A 238 10.42 -28.05 20.47
CA TYR A 238 9.40 -27.79 21.49
C TYR A 238 8.72 -29.05 22.05
N ASP A 239 8.88 -30.20 21.38
CA ASP A 239 8.33 -31.48 21.80
C ASP A 239 9.41 -32.58 21.70
N GLU A 240 10.08 -32.84 22.82
CA GLU A 240 11.13 -33.86 22.93
C GLU A 240 10.63 -35.26 22.53
N SER A 241 9.34 -35.56 22.74
CA SER A 241 8.76 -36.87 22.40
C SER A 241 8.71 -37.12 20.89
N LEU A 242 8.78 -36.06 20.08
CA LEU A 242 8.81 -36.13 18.63
C LEU A 242 10.22 -36.26 18.06
N GLN A 243 11.27 -35.92 18.83
CA GLN A 243 12.65 -35.86 18.32
C GLN A 243 13.06 -37.18 17.68
N PHE A 244 12.87 -38.31 18.37
CA PHE A 244 13.23 -39.63 17.83
C PHE A 244 12.41 -40.04 16.59
N LYS A 245 11.14 -39.62 16.50
CA LYS A 245 10.31 -39.91 15.33
C LYS A 245 10.76 -39.08 14.13
N ILE A 246 11.10 -37.82 14.37
CA ILE A 246 11.53 -36.88 13.35
C ILE A 246 12.97 -37.20 12.89
N SER A 247 13.87 -37.64 13.76
CA SER A 247 15.25 -37.99 13.36
C SER A 247 15.28 -39.10 12.33
N ARG A 248 14.36 -40.08 12.46
CA ARG A 248 14.15 -41.14 11.46
C ARG A 248 13.73 -40.61 10.08
N ILE A 249 13.10 -39.44 9.99
CA ILE A 249 12.72 -38.80 8.71
C ILE A 249 13.94 -38.25 7.97
N PHE A 250 14.98 -37.84 8.71
CA PHE A 250 16.23 -37.35 8.15
C PHE A 250 17.25 -38.47 7.88
N ALA A 251 17.14 -39.59 8.61
CA ALA A 251 17.99 -40.75 8.44
C ALA A 251 17.58 -41.66 7.25
N TRP A 252 18.38 -42.71 7.00
CA TRP A 252 18.01 -43.81 6.09
C TRP A 252 16.70 -44.44 6.59
N PRO A 253 15.71 -44.69 5.71
CA PRO A 253 15.77 -44.69 4.24
C PRO A 253 15.21 -43.42 3.55
N PHE A 254 14.93 -42.35 4.29
CA PHE A 254 14.25 -41.17 3.76
C PHE A 254 15.21 -40.09 3.25
N TYR A 255 16.35 -39.88 3.91
CA TYR A 255 17.42 -38.94 3.53
C TYR A 255 16.93 -37.54 3.11
N SER A 256 16.09 -36.90 3.92
CA SER A 256 15.61 -35.55 3.65
C SER A 256 16.75 -34.52 3.77
N LYS A 257 16.98 -33.71 2.73
CA LYS A 257 17.97 -32.63 2.76
C LYS A 257 17.36 -31.34 3.32
N PHE A 258 18.16 -30.56 4.03
CA PHE A 258 17.71 -29.31 4.64
C PHE A 258 17.65 -28.15 3.64
N PHE A 259 18.67 -28.01 2.80
CA PHE A 259 18.67 -27.09 1.67
C PHE A 259 18.30 -27.84 0.40
N VAL A 260 17.28 -27.35 -0.28
CA VAL A 260 16.71 -28.00 -1.46
C VAL A 260 16.54 -26.97 -2.56
N LYS A 261 16.66 -27.45 -3.80
CA LYS A 261 16.42 -26.66 -4.99
C LYS A 261 14.93 -26.73 -5.35
N PHE A 262 14.30 -25.58 -5.47
CA PHE A 262 12.88 -25.46 -5.84
C PHE A 262 12.73 -24.44 -6.97
N SER A 263 11.78 -24.65 -7.86
CA SER A 263 11.27 -23.52 -8.65
C SER A 263 10.57 -22.51 -7.74
N VAL A 264 10.55 -21.24 -8.14
CA VAL A 264 9.85 -20.17 -7.41
C VAL A 264 8.36 -20.50 -7.24
N LYS A 265 7.74 -21.08 -8.28
CA LYS A 265 6.35 -21.53 -8.28
C LYS A 265 6.08 -22.61 -7.24
N GLU A 266 6.95 -23.62 -7.18
CA GLU A 266 6.87 -24.69 -6.18
C GLU A 266 6.99 -24.14 -4.77
N TYR A 267 7.97 -23.26 -4.53
CA TYR A 267 8.21 -22.74 -3.18
C TYR A 267 7.08 -21.83 -2.68
N LEU A 268 6.50 -21.01 -3.58
CA LEU A 268 5.35 -20.15 -3.27
C LEU A 268 4.04 -20.92 -3.15
N TRP A 269 3.62 -21.60 -4.22
CA TRP A 269 2.26 -22.13 -4.38
C TRP A 269 2.13 -23.59 -4.00
N GLY A 270 3.25 -24.31 -3.99
CA GLY A 270 3.42 -25.54 -3.26
C GLY A 270 3.98 -26.70 -4.08
N TYR A 271 4.70 -27.57 -3.39
CA TYR A 271 5.37 -28.76 -3.89
C TYR A 271 4.97 -29.99 -3.06
N GLU A 272 5.00 -31.17 -3.69
CA GLU A 272 4.77 -32.45 -3.00
C GLU A 272 6.06 -32.93 -2.34
N HIS A 273 5.97 -33.31 -1.07
CA HIS A 273 7.10 -33.81 -0.31
C HIS A 273 7.09 -35.34 -0.24
N LYS A 274 7.89 -35.98 -1.11
CA LYS A 274 8.00 -37.45 -1.24
C LYS A 274 8.26 -38.18 0.09
N VAL A 275 8.97 -37.55 1.03
CA VAL A 275 9.24 -38.15 2.35
C VAL A 275 7.94 -38.31 3.16
N ILE A 276 7.03 -37.34 3.12
CA ILE A 276 5.78 -37.41 3.89
C ILE A 276 4.80 -38.39 3.28
N GLU A 277 4.79 -38.54 1.96
CA GLU A 277 4.04 -39.61 1.29
C GLU A 277 4.45 -40.99 1.82
N ARG A 278 5.76 -41.26 1.92
CA ARG A 278 6.28 -42.51 2.48
C ARG A 278 5.99 -42.66 3.97
N VAL A 279 6.11 -41.59 4.76
CA VAL A 279 5.76 -41.60 6.20
C VAL A 279 4.28 -41.97 6.38
N ASN A 280 3.39 -41.34 5.61
CA ASN A 280 1.96 -41.66 5.62
C ASN A 280 1.70 -43.12 5.25
N TYR A 281 2.38 -43.62 4.22
CA TYR A 281 2.23 -45.01 3.79
C TYR A 281 2.72 -46.00 4.85
N TRP A 282 3.92 -45.82 5.41
CA TRP A 282 4.51 -46.76 6.37
C TRP A 282 3.91 -46.71 7.76
N PHE A 283 3.51 -45.53 8.23
CA PHE A 283 2.96 -45.33 9.57
C PHE A 283 1.44 -45.18 9.58
N SER A 284 0.78 -45.36 8.43
CA SER A 284 -0.67 -45.19 8.28
C SER A 284 -1.18 -43.82 8.78
N THR A 285 -0.36 -42.78 8.60
CA THR A 285 -0.72 -41.40 8.99
C THR A 285 -1.39 -40.64 7.84
N LYS A 286 -1.96 -39.47 8.14
CA LYS A 286 -2.67 -38.61 7.17
C LYS A 286 -2.12 -37.18 7.18
N TYR A 287 -0.81 -37.04 7.24
CA TYR A 287 -0.18 -35.71 7.18
C TYR A 287 -0.33 -35.11 5.77
N PRO A 288 -0.48 -33.78 5.64
CA PRO A 288 -0.46 -33.12 4.34
C PRO A 288 0.84 -33.42 3.58
N THR A 289 0.77 -33.75 2.30
CA THR A 289 1.96 -34.04 1.48
C THR A 289 2.46 -32.81 0.73
N LYS A 290 1.60 -31.80 0.55
CA LYS A 290 1.90 -30.57 -0.17
C LYS A 290 2.18 -29.39 0.75
N TYR A 291 3.28 -28.70 0.49
CA TYR A 291 3.78 -27.57 1.28
C TYR A 291 4.14 -26.40 0.38
N GLY A 292 3.98 -25.18 0.86
CA GLY A 292 4.36 -23.95 0.15
C GLY A 292 4.01 -22.73 1.00
N ILE A 293 4.75 -21.63 0.85
CA ILE A 293 4.59 -20.45 1.72
C ILE A 293 3.16 -19.87 1.61
N TYR A 294 2.64 -19.80 0.38
CA TYR A 294 1.31 -19.32 0.04
C TYR A 294 0.40 -20.46 -0.45
N TYR A 295 0.72 -21.71 -0.08
CA TYR A 295 -0.13 -22.85 -0.41
C TYR A 295 -1.54 -22.64 0.18
N LYS A 296 -2.56 -22.87 -0.64
CA LYS A 296 -3.98 -22.61 -0.34
C LYS A 296 -4.27 -21.16 0.11
N LYS A 297 -3.50 -20.18 -0.37
CA LYS A 297 -3.84 -18.74 -0.22
C LYS A 297 -4.51 -18.17 -1.46
N ASN A 298 -4.25 -18.73 -2.64
CA ASN A 298 -4.88 -18.27 -3.87
C ASN A 298 -6.34 -18.73 -4.00
N ASP A 299 -7.22 -17.82 -4.40
CA ASP A 299 -8.67 -17.98 -4.51
C ASP A 299 -9.34 -18.51 -3.23
N THR A 300 -8.88 -18.01 -2.07
CA THR A 300 -9.40 -18.42 -0.77
C THR A 300 -10.06 -17.28 -0.02
N LEU A 301 -11.02 -17.64 0.84
CA LEU A 301 -11.70 -16.72 1.74
C LEU A 301 -10.91 -16.54 3.03
N SER A 302 -10.73 -15.30 3.44
CA SER A 302 -10.20 -14.94 4.75
C SER A 302 -11.17 -15.37 5.87
N PRO A 303 -10.70 -15.42 7.13
CA PRO A 303 -11.58 -15.35 8.29
C PRO A 303 -12.49 -14.11 8.24
N ARG A 304 -13.58 -14.17 9.01
CA ARG A 304 -14.60 -13.12 9.01
C ARG A 304 -14.10 -11.88 9.74
N PHE A 305 -14.27 -10.73 9.10
CA PHE A 305 -14.06 -9.41 9.69
C PHE A 305 -15.40 -8.83 10.11
N GLU A 306 -15.38 -8.01 11.15
CA GLU A 306 -16.45 -7.08 11.49
C GLU A 306 -15.85 -5.71 11.76
N GLU A 307 -16.39 -4.67 11.14
CA GLU A 307 -15.89 -3.31 11.27
C GLU A 307 -17.02 -2.29 11.38
N TRP A 308 -16.71 -1.12 11.96
CA TRP A 308 -17.64 -0.01 12.04
C TRP A 308 -17.82 0.69 10.68
N THR A 309 -19.08 0.97 10.33
CA THR A 309 -19.45 1.54 9.02
C THR A 309 -19.23 3.04 8.87
N GLY A 310 -19.08 3.77 9.96
CA GLY A 310 -19.16 5.24 10.02
C GLY A 310 -20.55 5.75 10.41
N TYR A 311 -21.58 4.91 10.44
CA TYR A 311 -22.95 5.34 10.76
C TYR A 311 -23.07 5.97 12.15
N THR A 312 -22.33 5.43 13.12
CA THR A 312 -22.29 5.91 14.52
C THR A 312 -21.09 6.85 14.81
N GLY A 313 -20.41 7.33 13.77
CA GLY A 313 -19.23 8.19 13.88
C GLY A 313 -17.89 7.46 13.95
N ASN A 314 -17.88 6.14 14.18
CA ASN A 314 -16.68 5.30 14.05
C ASN A 314 -16.64 4.66 12.66
N THR A 315 -15.55 4.82 11.91
CA THR A 315 -15.42 4.29 10.54
C THR A 315 -14.17 3.41 10.40
N GLY A 316 -14.31 2.24 9.77
CA GLY A 316 -13.22 1.30 9.49
C GLY A 316 -12.59 0.59 10.70
N LYS A 317 -12.89 1.03 11.92
CA LYS A 317 -12.39 0.38 13.13
C LYS A 317 -12.90 -1.06 13.23
N LEU A 318 -12.00 -2.00 13.45
CA LEU A 318 -12.36 -3.39 13.65
C LEU A 318 -13.07 -3.59 14.99
N VAL A 319 -14.10 -4.43 14.95
CA VAL A 319 -14.86 -4.91 16.10
C VAL A 319 -14.42 -6.33 16.44
N SER A 320 -14.29 -7.18 15.42
CA SER A 320 -13.86 -8.56 15.61
C SER A 320 -13.12 -9.09 14.39
N TYR A 321 -12.25 -10.06 14.63
CA TYR A 321 -11.58 -10.86 13.61
C TYR A 321 -11.75 -12.34 13.95
N ASN A 322 -12.18 -13.13 12.97
CA ASN A 322 -12.53 -14.54 13.16
C ASN A 322 -13.53 -14.75 14.32
N ASN A 323 -14.55 -13.89 14.38
CA ASN A 323 -15.58 -13.86 15.43
C ASN A 323 -15.05 -13.65 16.86
N LYS A 324 -13.84 -13.10 17.02
CA LYS A 324 -13.28 -12.75 18.34
C LYS A 324 -12.96 -11.25 18.39
N SER A 325 -13.33 -10.60 19.49
CA SER A 325 -13.01 -9.20 19.78
C SER A 325 -11.58 -9.00 20.30
N THR A 326 -10.96 -10.08 20.79
CA THR A 326 -9.55 -10.13 21.19
C THR A 326 -8.89 -11.39 20.64
N LEU A 327 -7.58 -11.34 20.50
CA LEU A 327 -6.77 -12.47 20.06
C LEU A 327 -6.49 -13.42 21.23
N PRO A 328 -6.28 -14.73 20.97
CA PRO A 328 -5.93 -15.70 22.00
C PRO A 328 -4.44 -16.07 21.99
N TYR A 329 -3.56 -15.31 21.32
CA TYR A 329 -2.22 -15.78 20.95
C TYR A 329 -1.11 -15.27 21.87
N TRP A 330 -1.23 -14.04 22.34
CA TRP A 330 -0.15 -13.33 23.04
C TRP A 330 -0.27 -13.44 24.56
N ASN A 331 0.80 -13.12 25.28
CA ASN A 331 0.90 -13.43 26.71
C ASN A 331 0.07 -12.51 27.62
N ASN A 332 -0.47 -11.41 27.10
CA ASN A 332 -1.25 -10.46 27.89
C ASN A 332 -2.43 -9.88 27.10
N GLU A 333 -3.39 -9.32 27.82
CA GLU A 333 -4.62 -8.77 27.23
C GLU A 333 -4.35 -7.63 26.25
N SER A 334 -3.41 -6.73 26.60
CA SER A 334 -3.07 -5.56 25.76
C SER A 334 -2.51 -5.97 24.38
N SER A 335 -1.63 -6.97 24.33
CA SER A 335 -1.05 -7.49 23.09
C SER A 335 -2.08 -8.24 22.24
N ASN A 336 -3.14 -8.73 22.88
CA ASN A 336 -4.26 -9.41 22.23
C ASN A 336 -5.37 -8.44 21.77
N MET A 337 -5.24 -7.14 21.98
CA MET A 337 -6.24 -6.17 21.50
C MET A 337 -6.21 -6.03 19.97
N ILE A 338 -7.39 -6.02 19.36
CA ILE A 338 -7.60 -5.70 17.95
C ILE A 338 -7.92 -4.20 17.88
N ASN A 339 -6.89 -3.38 17.62
CA ASN A 339 -6.97 -1.93 17.57
C ASN A 339 -6.90 -1.43 16.13
N GLY A 340 -7.60 -0.34 15.85
CA GLY A 340 -7.52 0.36 14.58
C GLY A 340 -8.29 -0.31 13.45
N THR A 341 -7.79 -0.14 12.22
CA THR A 341 -8.48 -0.54 10.98
C THR A 341 -7.63 -1.53 10.18
N VAL A 342 -8.13 -1.99 9.03
CA VAL A 342 -7.36 -2.83 8.09
C VAL A 342 -6.41 -2.03 7.18
N GLY A 343 -6.20 -0.73 7.45
CA GLY A 343 -5.27 0.13 6.70
C GLY A 343 -5.84 0.70 5.40
N VAL A 344 -7.16 0.86 5.30
CA VAL A 344 -7.84 1.46 4.13
C VAL A 344 -8.39 2.84 4.46
N ASN A 345 -8.98 2.98 5.65
CA ASN A 345 -9.56 4.21 6.14
C ASN A 345 -9.44 4.30 7.66
N TRP A 346 -9.49 5.51 8.18
CA TRP A 346 -9.58 5.84 9.60
C TRP A 346 -10.69 6.87 9.80
N ASN A 347 -10.90 7.24 11.06
CA ASN A 347 -11.79 8.36 11.36
C ASN A 347 -11.27 9.65 10.70
N PRO A 348 -12.19 10.51 10.21
CA PRO A 348 -11.86 11.83 9.64
C PRO A 348 -11.13 12.77 10.60
N ASP A 349 -10.66 13.90 10.06
CA ASP A 349 -10.03 14.99 10.80
C ASP A 349 -8.73 14.57 11.55
N ILE A 350 -7.88 13.81 10.85
CA ILE A 350 -6.59 13.32 11.35
C ILE A 350 -5.60 14.47 11.52
N LYS A 351 -4.91 14.49 12.65
CA LYS A 351 -3.86 15.45 13.01
C LYS A 351 -2.49 14.82 12.90
N ALA A 352 -1.48 15.67 12.72
CA ALA A 352 -0.10 15.22 12.59
C ALA A 352 0.46 14.51 13.84
N ASN A 353 -0.14 14.74 15.02
CA ASN A 353 0.24 14.10 16.28
C ASN A 353 -0.63 12.89 16.65
N ASP A 354 -1.57 12.49 15.79
CA ASP A 354 -2.39 11.31 16.03
C ASP A 354 -1.59 10.03 15.74
N THR A 355 -1.80 9.00 16.57
CA THR A 355 -1.33 7.64 16.30
C THR A 355 -2.45 6.83 15.67
N LEU A 356 -2.26 6.37 14.44
CA LEU A 356 -3.21 5.52 13.74
C LEU A 356 -2.87 4.05 13.98
N TYR A 357 -3.84 3.21 14.32
CA TYR A 357 -3.60 1.78 14.45
C TYR A 357 -4.01 1.02 13.19
N ILE A 358 -3.21 0.03 12.81
CA ILE A 358 -3.54 -0.98 11.79
C ILE A 358 -3.50 -2.36 12.42
N PHE A 359 -4.55 -3.14 12.22
CA PHE A 359 -4.51 -4.57 12.50
C PHE A 359 -3.95 -5.32 11.29
N SER A 360 -2.89 -6.10 11.50
CA SER A 360 -2.31 -6.97 10.46
C SER A 360 -2.68 -8.43 10.72
N PRO A 361 -3.61 -9.01 9.95
CA PRO A 361 -4.00 -10.42 10.11
C PRO A 361 -2.84 -11.41 9.93
N GLU A 362 -1.84 -11.05 9.12
CA GLU A 362 -0.67 -11.88 8.84
C GLU A 362 0.33 -11.91 10.01
N LEU A 363 0.38 -10.84 10.79
CA LEU A 363 1.21 -10.76 12.00
C LEU A 363 0.45 -11.13 13.26
N GLY A 364 -0.88 -11.28 13.16
CA GLY A 364 -1.75 -11.53 14.30
C GLY A 364 -1.64 -10.44 15.37
N ARG A 365 -1.41 -9.17 15.03
CA ARG A 365 -1.35 -8.07 16.02
C ARG A 365 -1.70 -6.72 15.42
N SER A 366 -1.96 -5.76 16.30
CA SER A 366 -2.15 -4.35 15.97
C SER A 366 -0.81 -3.61 16.01
N LEU A 367 -0.59 -2.70 15.06
CA LEU A 367 0.61 -1.89 14.94
C LEU A 367 0.25 -0.40 14.98
N PRO A 368 0.94 0.40 15.82
CA PRO A 368 0.83 1.86 15.78
C PRO A 368 1.59 2.42 14.57
N MET A 369 0.96 3.38 13.91
CA MET A 369 1.48 4.13 12.79
C MET A 369 1.61 5.59 13.21
N ILE A 370 2.79 6.17 12.97
CA ILE A 370 3.13 7.56 13.30
C ILE A 370 3.45 8.35 12.04
N VAL A 371 3.27 9.67 12.08
CA VAL A 371 3.63 10.54 10.96
C VAL A 371 5.15 10.53 10.76
N TYR A 372 5.57 10.17 9.55
CA TYR A 372 6.96 10.28 9.10
C TYR A 372 7.22 11.66 8.50
N LYS A 373 6.35 12.12 7.60
CA LYS A 373 6.45 13.45 6.99
C LYS A 373 5.11 13.96 6.48
N ASN A 374 5.00 15.29 6.38
CA ASN A 374 4.00 15.94 5.55
C ASN A 374 4.32 15.68 4.08
N SER A 375 3.30 15.41 3.28
CA SER A 375 3.42 15.01 1.89
C SER A 375 2.28 15.61 1.07
N SER A 376 2.35 15.44 -0.25
CA SER A 376 1.24 15.77 -1.13
C SER A 376 1.25 14.84 -2.34
N ILE A 377 0.09 14.25 -2.63
CA ILE A 377 -0.11 13.36 -3.78
C ILE A 377 -1.08 14.05 -4.73
N HIS A 378 -0.63 14.35 -5.95
CA HIS A 378 -1.42 15.10 -6.95
C HIS A 378 -2.02 16.40 -6.39
N GLU A 379 -1.21 17.18 -5.67
CA GLU A 379 -1.60 18.44 -5.00
C GLU A 379 -2.61 18.28 -3.85
N ILE A 380 -3.02 17.06 -3.53
CA ILE A 380 -3.83 16.75 -2.36
C ILE A 380 -2.90 16.64 -1.15
N PRO A 381 -3.09 17.42 -0.07
CA PRO A 381 -2.28 17.29 1.14
C PRO A 381 -2.46 15.93 1.79
N THR A 382 -1.35 15.27 2.15
CA THR A 382 -1.37 13.98 2.85
C THR A 382 -0.35 13.94 3.98
N TYR A 383 -0.55 13.02 4.91
CA TYR A 383 0.49 12.60 5.84
C TYR A 383 1.00 11.22 5.42
N ARG A 384 2.32 11.09 5.30
CA ARG A 384 2.94 9.77 5.18
C ARG A 384 3.09 9.20 6.58
N PHE A 385 2.33 8.17 6.88
CA PHE A 385 2.45 7.38 8.09
C PHE A 385 3.40 6.20 7.88
N THR A 386 4.18 5.86 8.90
CA THR A 386 5.05 4.66 8.96
C THR A 386 4.73 3.87 10.23
N VAL A 387 5.07 2.59 10.25
CA VAL A 387 5.04 1.81 11.51
C VAL A 387 6.02 2.43 12.48
N ASP A 388 5.60 2.59 13.75
CA ASP A 388 6.49 3.06 14.81
C ASP A 388 7.60 2.02 15.08
N ASP A 389 8.86 2.46 15.01
CA ASP A 389 10.03 1.60 15.24
C ASP A 389 9.98 1.00 16.67
N TYR A 390 9.34 1.66 17.64
CA TYR A 390 9.15 1.15 19.01
C TYR A 390 8.20 -0.06 19.10
N ALA A 391 7.40 -0.34 18.07
CA ALA A 391 6.46 -1.47 18.06
C ALA A 391 7.17 -2.85 18.05
N PHE A 392 8.44 -2.88 17.65
CA PHE A 392 9.30 -4.08 17.61
C PHE A 392 10.54 -3.95 18.51
N GLU A 393 10.48 -3.04 19.48
CA GLU A 393 11.56 -2.85 20.44
C GLU A 393 11.51 -3.89 21.58
N LEU A 394 12.65 -4.11 22.24
CA LEU A 394 12.73 -5.01 23.39
C LEU A 394 12.01 -4.46 24.64
N PRO A 395 11.54 -5.33 25.56
CA PRO A 395 10.80 -4.92 26.76
C PRO A 395 11.56 -4.09 27.80
N ASP A 396 12.89 -4.05 27.74
CA ASP A 396 13.70 -3.15 28.57
C ASP A 396 13.54 -1.68 28.17
N VAL A 397 13.24 -1.41 26.91
CA VAL A 397 12.93 -0.07 26.40
C VAL A 397 11.41 0.17 26.37
N VAL A 398 10.64 -0.82 25.91
CA VAL A 398 9.17 -0.73 25.78
C VAL A 398 8.50 -1.88 26.53
N PRO A 399 8.23 -1.75 27.84
CA PRO A 399 7.74 -2.84 28.68
C PRO A 399 6.48 -3.55 28.16
N SER A 400 5.60 -2.85 27.47
CA SER A 400 4.38 -3.43 26.88
C SER A 400 4.64 -4.50 25.82
N ASN A 401 5.83 -4.50 25.19
CA ASN A 401 6.20 -5.49 24.18
C ASN A 401 6.49 -6.88 24.77
N GLU A 402 6.57 -7.03 26.09
CA GLU A 402 6.76 -8.34 26.75
C GLU A 402 5.67 -9.36 26.37
N GLY A 403 4.47 -8.87 26.02
CA GLY A 403 3.36 -9.71 25.60
C GLY A 403 3.58 -10.44 24.28
N PHE A 404 4.49 -9.95 23.42
CA PHE A 404 4.84 -10.54 22.13
C PHE A 404 6.04 -11.49 22.18
N CYS A 405 6.66 -11.65 23.34
CA CYS A 405 7.74 -12.62 23.55
C CYS A 405 7.23 -14.06 23.61
N LEU A 406 8.14 -15.02 23.58
CA LEU A 406 7.84 -16.44 23.70
C LEU A 406 6.98 -16.74 24.94
N PRO A 407 5.97 -17.62 24.82
CA PRO A 407 5.06 -17.92 25.91
C PRO A 407 5.77 -18.33 27.20
N ASN A 408 5.40 -17.70 28.32
CA ASN A 408 5.92 -17.96 29.67
C ASN A 408 7.44 -17.87 29.85
N CYS A 409 8.19 -17.42 28.82
CA CYS A 409 9.65 -17.41 28.86
C CYS A 409 10.20 -16.35 29.85
N LEU A 410 9.64 -15.14 29.82
CA LEU A 410 10.05 -14.06 30.75
C LEU A 410 9.51 -14.23 32.18
N ILE A 411 8.55 -15.11 32.38
CA ILE A 411 8.06 -15.48 33.72
C ILE A 411 9.03 -16.45 34.36
N THR A 412 9.51 -17.43 33.58
CA THR A 412 10.42 -18.48 34.03
C THR A 412 11.87 -18.02 34.13
N LYS A 413 12.25 -16.96 33.42
CA LYS A 413 13.61 -16.40 33.41
C LYS A 413 13.59 -14.97 33.92
N ASN A 414 14.55 -14.62 34.80
CA ASN A 414 14.73 -13.23 35.26
C ASN A 414 14.85 -12.26 34.06
N LYS A 415 14.37 -11.01 34.15
CA LYS A 415 14.45 -9.99 33.08
C LYS A 415 15.85 -9.41 32.85
N LYS A 416 16.89 -10.26 32.85
CA LYS A 416 18.25 -9.88 32.40
C LYS A 416 18.26 -9.78 30.88
N TYR A 417 19.09 -8.89 30.34
CA TYR A 417 19.19 -8.62 28.89
C TYR A 417 19.42 -9.89 28.05
N THR A 418 20.24 -10.83 28.52
CA THR A 418 20.46 -12.13 27.84
C THR A 418 19.17 -12.94 27.69
N ASN A 419 18.30 -12.91 28.70
CA ASN A 419 17.03 -13.61 28.69
C ASN A 419 15.99 -12.88 27.84
N LEU A 420 16.06 -11.54 27.74
CA LEU A 420 15.24 -10.77 26.81
C LEU A 420 15.55 -11.16 25.37
N ILE A 421 16.84 -11.24 24.99
CA ILE A 421 17.24 -11.71 23.66
C ILE A 421 16.73 -13.13 23.39
N GLU A 422 16.81 -14.01 24.38
CA GLU A 422 16.38 -15.39 24.19
C GLU A 422 14.84 -15.52 24.08
N CYS A 423 14.11 -14.79 24.91
CA CYS A 423 12.66 -14.88 25.00
C CYS A 423 11.92 -14.02 23.97
N CYS A 424 12.48 -12.89 23.57
CA CYS A 424 11.83 -11.94 22.66
C CYS A 424 12.53 -11.88 21.29
N LEU A 425 13.57 -12.68 21.09
CA LEU A 425 14.58 -12.50 20.03
C LEU A 425 15.29 -11.15 20.19
N GLY A 426 16.01 -10.74 19.16
CA GLY A 426 16.60 -9.40 19.09
C GLY A 426 15.58 -8.34 18.67
N ARG A 427 15.98 -7.08 18.82
CA ARG A 427 15.27 -5.89 18.32
C ARG A 427 14.84 -6.05 16.86
N GLY A 428 13.65 -5.56 16.52
CA GLY A 428 13.14 -5.51 15.15
C GLY A 428 12.59 -6.83 14.62
N ALA A 429 12.59 -7.88 15.43
CA ALA A 429 12.06 -9.19 15.09
C ALA A 429 10.77 -9.51 15.87
N LEU A 430 9.83 -10.16 15.18
CA LEU A 430 8.62 -10.71 15.79
C LEU A 430 8.56 -12.21 15.55
N ASN A 431 8.53 -12.99 16.64
CA ASN A 431 8.33 -14.43 16.56
C ASN A 431 6.85 -14.77 16.48
N LEU A 432 6.42 -15.45 15.42
CA LEU A 432 5.04 -15.84 15.20
C LEU A 432 4.69 -17.22 15.78
N ILE A 433 5.55 -17.85 16.58
CA ILE A 433 5.30 -19.20 17.10
C ILE A 433 3.98 -19.32 17.86
N SER A 434 3.61 -18.33 18.68
CA SER A 434 2.35 -18.34 19.42
C SER A 434 1.12 -18.23 18.51
N PHE A 435 1.30 -17.66 17.31
CA PHE A 435 0.23 -17.43 16.34
C PHE A 435 0.11 -18.56 15.30
N ASN A 436 1.24 -19.02 14.76
CA ASN A 436 1.33 -19.95 13.63
C ASN A 436 1.81 -21.36 14.02
N MET A 437 2.16 -21.61 15.30
CA MET A 437 2.73 -22.87 15.80
C MET A 437 4.04 -23.31 15.12
N LEU A 438 4.71 -22.37 14.45
CA LEU A 438 5.96 -22.51 13.73
C LEU A 438 6.83 -21.29 14.03
N GLU A 439 8.13 -21.49 14.18
CA GLU A 439 9.08 -20.43 14.52
C GLU A 439 9.47 -19.55 13.32
N ILE A 440 8.45 -18.96 12.70
CA ILE A 440 8.57 -17.95 11.65
C ILE A 440 8.84 -16.61 12.31
N ILE A 441 9.89 -15.94 11.85
CA ILE A 441 10.29 -14.62 12.36
C ILE A 441 10.05 -13.57 11.29
N ILE A 442 9.29 -12.53 11.65
CA ILE A 442 9.06 -11.39 10.77
C ILE A 442 9.98 -10.24 11.15
N THR A 443 10.59 -9.61 10.16
CA THR A 443 11.39 -8.38 10.28
C THR A 443 10.99 -7.39 9.19
N GLY A 444 11.54 -6.16 9.24
CA GLY A 444 11.59 -5.30 8.06
C GLY A 444 12.41 -5.93 6.92
N THR A 445 12.21 -5.47 5.69
CA THR A 445 13.01 -5.88 4.53
C THR A 445 14.48 -5.58 4.77
N HIS A 446 15.37 -6.47 4.32
CA HIS A 446 16.82 -6.38 4.55
C HIS A 446 17.21 -6.24 6.03
N PHE A 447 16.37 -6.77 6.93
CA PHE A 447 16.50 -6.59 8.38
C PHE A 447 16.45 -5.13 8.84
N TYR A 448 15.70 -4.25 8.17
CA TYR A 448 15.43 -2.89 8.67
C TYR A 448 14.81 -2.96 10.08
N GLY A 449 15.43 -2.25 11.03
CA GLY A 449 15.11 -2.28 12.47
C GLY A 449 15.70 -3.48 13.23
N ALA A 450 16.28 -4.45 12.52
CA ALA A 450 16.83 -5.70 13.05
C ALA A 450 18.28 -5.95 12.58
N GLU A 451 19.05 -4.87 12.37
CA GLU A 451 20.37 -4.87 11.74
C GLU A 451 21.40 -5.74 12.48
N GLY A 452 21.18 -5.96 13.78
CA GLY A 452 22.04 -6.81 14.61
C GLY A 452 22.19 -8.25 14.11
N PHE A 453 21.25 -8.76 13.30
CA PHE A 453 21.33 -10.09 12.69
C PHE A 453 22.24 -10.16 11.46
N LEU A 454 22.51 -9.02 10.79
CA LEU A 454 23.31 -8.98 9.56
C LEU A 454 24.75 -9.45 9.77
N LYS A 455 25.29 -9.38 10.99
CA LYS A 455 26.62 -9.92 11.31
C LYS A 455 26.75 -11.42 11.03
N HIS A 456 25.63 -12.13 10.95
CA HIS A 456 25.58 -13.57 10.68
C HIS A 456 25.26 -13.94 9.23
N LEU A 457 25.00 -12.97 8.35
CA LEU A 457 24.62 -13.19 6.96
C LEU A 457 25.52 -12.39 5.99
N ASP A 458 25.89 -13.00 4.86
CA ASP A 458 26.56 -12.30 3.76
C ASP A 458 25.60 -12.15 2.57
N GLY A 459 25.74 -11.05 1.82
CA GLY A 459 25.00 -10.82 0.58
C GLY A 459 23.63 -10.14 0.71
N ILE A 460 23.23 -9.76 1.92
CA ILE A 460 22.08 -8.87 2.14
C ILE A 460 22.57 -7.42 2.10
N LYS A 461 21.90 -6.59 1.30
CA LYS A 461 22.23 -5.16 1.26
C LYS A 461 21.97 -4.51 2.62
N LYS A 462 22.72 -3.45 2.93
CA LYS A 462 22.49 -2.66 4.14
C LYS A 462 21.08 -2.02 4.06
N PRO A 463 20.25 -2.15 5.09
CA PRO A 463 18.90 -1.60 5.07
C PRO A 463 18.94 -0.08 5.00
N ASN A 464 17.96 0.49 4.30
CA ASN A 464 17.78 1.90 4.11
C ASN A 464 16.33 2.28 4.45
N LYS A 465 16.16 3.32 5.28
CA LYS A 465 14.83 3.73 5.75
C LYS A 465 13.86 4.08 4.62
N ASP A 466 14.30 4.80 3.60
CA ASP A 466 13.45 5.20 2.47
C ASP A 466 13.03 4.00 1.62
N ASP A 467 13.92 3.00 1.50
CA ASP A 467 13.72 1.81 0.69
C ASP A 467 13.05 0.65 1.42
N ASP A 468 13.11 0.60 2.75
CA ASP A 468 12.70 -0.58 3.54
C ASP A 468 11.56 -0.31 4.52
N MET A 469 11.21 0.96 4.77
CA MET A 469 10.08 1.27 5.64
C MET A 469 8.74 0.86 5.01
N THR A 470 7.84 0.37 5.85
CA THR A 470 6.41 0.27 5.52
C THR A 470 5.74 1.61 5.73
N TRP A 471 5.02 2.11 4.73
CA TRP A 471 4.37 3.41 4.81
C TRP A 471 3.03 3.47 4.06
N ILE A 472 2.20 4.43 4.44
CA ILE A 472 0.90 4.72 3.82
C ILE A 472 0.67 6.24 3.76
N GLU A 473 0.13 6.72 2.64
CA GLU A 473 -0.27 8.12 2.47
C GLU A 473 -1.74 8.25 2.82
N VAL A 474 -2.03 9.08 3.84
CA VAL A 474 -3.39 9.28 4.35
C VAL A 474 -3.78 10.74 4.18
N GLU A 475 -4.95 10.98 3.60
CA GLU A 475 -5.51 12.33 3.49
C GLU A 475 -6.25 12.69 4.79
N PRO A 476 -5.88 13.82 5.42
CA PRO A 476 -6.26 14.08 6.80
C PRO A 476 -7.74 14.42 7.00
N ILE A 477 -8.41 15.05 6.03
CA ILE A 477 -9.80 15.49 6.19
C ILE A 477 -10.74 14.29 6.17
N THR A 478 -10.55 13.36 5.25
CA THR A 478 -11.42 12.19 5.06
C THR A 478 -10.93 10.95 5.80
N GLY A 479 -9.65 10.90 6.17
CA GLY A 479 -9.01 9.73 6.79
C GLY A 479 -8.80 8.56 5.84
N LYS A 480 -8.84 8.78 4.51
CA LYS A 480 -8.69 7.72 3.51
C LYS A 480 -7.23 7.53 3.11
N ALA A 481 -6.81 6.28 2.94
CA ALA A 481 -5.52 5.96 2.34
C ALA A 481 -5.58 6.13 0.81
N PHE A 482 -4.55 6.77 0.26
CA PHE A 482 -4.40 6.94 -1.19
C PHE A 482 -3.57 5.82 -1.82
N CYS A 483 -2.44 5.53 -1.20
CA CYS A 483 -1.42 4.63 -1.69
C CYS A 483 -0.54 4.22 -0.53
N GLY A 484 0.22 3.16 -0.71
CA GLY A 484 1.12 2.67 0.32
C GLY A 484 2.01 1.56 -0.15
N ARG A 485 3.01 1.26 0.67
CA ARG A 485 3.93 0.15 0.52
C ARG A 485 4.03 -0.56 1.85
N LYS A 486 3.56 -1.81 1.89
CA LYS A 486 3.75 -2.70 3.03
C LYS A 486 4.90 -3.64 2.70
N LYS A 487 5.94 -3.65 3.52
CA LYS A 487 7.18 -4.39 3.33
C LYS A 487 7.42 -5.29 4.53
N LEU A 488 7.50 -6.59 4.29
CA LEU A 488 7.74 -7.60 5.33
C LEU A 488 8.75 -8.62 4.83
N GLN A 489 9.69 -9.00 5.69
CA GLN A 489 10.60 -10.11 5.46
C GLN A 489 10.23 -11.29 6.35
N THR A 490 10.17 -12.47 5.73
CA THR A 490 9.92 -13.73 6.42
C THR A 490 11.23 -14.48 6.56
N ASN A 491 11.51 -14.85 7.79
CA ASN A 491 12.69 -15.60 8.18
C ASN A 491 12.25 -16.84 8.95
N PHE A 492 13.13 -17.83 9.05
CA PHE A 492 12.94 -19.01 9.87
C PHE A 492 14.02 -19.06 10.95
N PHE A 493 13.63 -19.27 12.22
CA PHE A 493 14.61 -19.46 13.30
C PHE A 493 14.73 -20.94 13.62
N ILE A 494 15.96 -21.46 13.55
CA ILE A 494 16.24 -22.86 13.83
C ILE A 494 16.95 -22.89 15.16
N ARG A 495 16.33 -23.48 16.18
CA ARG A 495 16.99 -23.63 17.47
C ARG A 495 18.02 -24.75 17.42
N SER A 496 19.11 -24.58 18.17
CA SER A 496 20.10 -25.64 18.34
C SER A 496 19.45 -26.87 18.97
N THR A 497 19.45 -27.99 18.28
CA THR A 497 18.95 -29.29 18.76
C THR A 497 19.94 -30.39 18.41
N GLU A 498 19.88 -31.53 19.11
CA GLU A 498 20.63 -32.74 18.74
C GLU A 498 20.41 -33.11 17.27
N MET A 499 19.19 -32.90 16.78
CA MET A 499 18.74 -33.26 15.44
C MET A 499 19.39 -32.46 14.30
N LEU A 500 20.14 -31.40 14.61
CA LEU A 500 20.90 -30.72 13.59
C LEU A 500 21.97 -31.62 12.95
N THR A 501 22.49 -32.61 13.68
CA THR A 501 23.42 -33.61 13.12
C THR A 501 22.73 -34.46 12.06
N ASP A 502 21.43 -34.75 12.22
CA ASP A 502 20.66 -35.58 11.27
C ASP A 502 20.50 -34.91 9.90
N VAL A 503 20.65 -33.58 9.84
CA VAL A 503 20.62 -32.80 8.61
C VAL A 503 22.01 -32.38 8.11
N GLY A 504 23.08 -32.96 8.66
CA GLY A 504 24.46 -32.74 8.22
C GLY A 504 25.17 -31.56 8.89
N ASN A 505 24.69 -31.09 10.04
CA ASN A 505 25.32 -30.02 10.83
C ASN A 505 25.94 -30.60 12.12
N ASP A 506 27.05 -31.31 11.97
CA ASP A 506 27.69 -32.08 13.05
C ASP A 506 28.17 -31.22 14.23
N ASP A 507 28.52 -29.95 13.97
CA ASP A 507 28.98 -29.04 15.03
C ASP A 507 27.84 -28.29 15.75
N LYS A 508 26.59 -28.50 15.32
CA LYS A 508 25.37 -27.83 15.83
C LYS A 508 25.41 -26.30 15.75
N LYS A 509 26.29 -25.71 14.93
CA LYS A 509 26.44 -24.24 14.80
C LYS A 509 25.72 -23.64 13.60
N MET A 510 25.31 -24.46 12.61
CA MET A 510 24.45 -23.99 11.51
C MET A 510 23.16 -23.34 12.06
N LEU A 511 22.98 -22.06 11.70
CA LEU A 511 21.72 -21.31 11.80
C LEU A 511 21.09 -21.14 13.20
N SER A 512 21.80 -21.46 14.28
CA SER A 512 21.22 -21.51 15.63
C SER A 512 21.10 -20.17 16.37
N ASN A 513 21.67 -19.10 15.81
CA ASN A 513 21.86 -17.82 16.50
C ASN A 513 21.15 -16.63 15.84
N TYR A 514 20.45 -16.83 14.73
CA TYR A 514 19.82 -15.74 13.98
C TYR A 514 18.65 -16.24 13.13
N PRO A 515 17.67 -15.38 12.80
CA PRO A 515 16.64 -15.71 11.84
C PRO A 515 17.24 -15.84 10.43
N PHE A 516 17.10 -17.02 9.83
CA PHE A 516 17.53 -17.26 8.45
C PHE A 516 16.50 -16.69 7.48
N PRO A 517 16.87 -15.76 6.59
CA PRO A 517 15.92 -15.12 5.71
C PRO A 517 15.50 -16.05 4.56
N LEU A 518 14.19 -16.10 4.28
CA LEU A 518 13.64 -16.91 3.20
C LEU A 518 13.29 -16.04 2.00
N PHE A 519 12.45 -15.04 2.23
CA PHE A 519 11.97 -14.12 1.22
C PHE A 519 11.46 -12.84 1.87
N HIS A 520 11.31 -11.81 1.07
CA HIS A 520 10.53 -10.64 1.46
C HIS A 520 9.44 -10.33 0.43
N VAL A 521 8.37 -9.71 0.92
CA VAL A 521 7.22 -9.30 0.12
C VAL A 521 6.98 -7.80 0.29
N GLU A 522 6.84 -7.13 -0.85
CA GLU A 522 6.37 -5.75 -0.92
C GLU A 522 4.96 -5.73 -1.53
N GLU A 523 3.96 -5.35 -0.74
CA GLU A 523 2.61 -5.05 -1.23
C GLU A 523 2.49 -3.55 -1.54
N VAL A 524 2.26 -3.23 -2.81
CA VAL A 524 2.15 -1.87 -3.33
C VAL A 524 0.72 -1.58 -3.79
N VAL A 525 0.19 -0.43 -3.35
CA VAL A 525 -1.01 0.18 -3.93
C VAL A 525 -0.59 1.50 -4.60
N PRO A 526 -0.53 1.58 -5.94
CA PRO A 526 0.14 2.66 -6.68
C PRO A 526 -0.70 3.95 -6.87
N GLY A 527 -1.62 4.25 -5.96
CA GLY A 527 -2.39 5.50 -5.99
C GLY A 527 -3.17 5.79 -7.28
N LEU A 528 -3.73 7.00 -7.38
CA LEU A 528 -4.51 7.45 -8.54
C LEU A 528 -3.62 8.12 -9.59
N GLY A 529 -2.86 7.31 -10.34
CA GLY A 529 -2.00 7.81 -11.41
C GLY A 529 -1.05 6.76 -11.99
N GLY A 530 -0.73 5.72 -11.20
CA GLY A 530 0.16 4.62 -11.60
C GLY A 530 -0.46 3.59 -12.57
N THR A 531 -1.67 3.81 -13.10
CA THR A 531 -2.29 2.89 -14.06
C THR A 531 -1.82 3.14 -15.50
N GLN A 532 -0.53 2.95 -15.75
CA GLN A 532 -0.07 2.49 -17.07
C GLN A 532 0.09 0.97 -17.02
N LEU A 533 -1.03 0.26 -17.23
CA LEU A 533 -0.99 -1.03 -17.88
C LEU A 533 -1.86 -0.89 -19.14
N GLU A 534 -1.27 -1.17 -20.29
CA GLU A 534 -1.96 -1.38 -21.55
C GLU A 534 -3.11 -2.36 -21.33
N VAL A 535 -4.36 -1.90 -21.44
CA VAL A 535 -5.52 -2.77 -21.47
C VAL A 535 -6.36 -2.35 -22.67
N LYS A 536 -6.44 -3.26 -23.65
CA LYS A 536 -7.20 -3.13 -24.90
C LYS A 536 -8.73 -3.24 -24.70
N ASP A 537 -9.24 -3.16 -23.48
CA ASP A 537 -10.68 -3.22 -23.20
C ASP A 537 -11.29 -1.83 -23.03
N THR A 538 -12.24 -1.53 -23.91
CA THR A 538 -13.00 -0.27 -23.99
C THR A 538 -13.84 0.03 -22.73
N THR A 539 -14.07 -0.95 -21.85
CA THR A 539 -14.83 -0.84 -20.60
C THR A 539 -14.08 -0.13 -19.47
N VAL A 540 -12.75 -0.07 -19.49
CA VAL A 540 -11.93 0.56 -18.43
C VAL A 540 -11.72 2.07 -18.68
N THR A 541 -11.93 2.53 -19.92
CA THR A 541 -11.90 3.96 -20.24
C THR A 541 -13.02 4.74 -19.56
N GLU A 542 -14.19 4.11 -19.38
CA GLU A 542 -15.30 4.67 -18.60
C GLU A 542 -14.96 4.72 -17.12
N SER A 543 -14.37 3.65 -16.55
CA SER A 543 -13.99 3.64 -15.14
C SER A 543 -12.91 4.66 -14.80
N LYS A 544 -11.89 4.88 -15.64
CA LYS A 544 -10.90 5.97 -15.43
C LYS A 544 -11.54 7.35 -15.48
N ARG A 545 -12.53 7.56 -16.38
CA ARG A 545 -13.31 8.79 -16.48
C ARG A 545 -14.19 8.97 -15.25
N GLU A 546 -14.84 7.90 -14.80
CA GLU A 546 -15.66 7.86 -13.59
C GLU A 546 -14.83 8.05 -12.33
N TRP A 547 -13.60 7.53 -12.24
CA TRP A 547 -12.70 7.78 -11.10
C TRP A 547 -12.20 9.20 -11.07
N LYS A 548 -11.81 9.75 -12.22
CA LYS A 548 -11.45 11.16 -12.32
C LYS A 548 -12.66 12.06 -12.04
N LEU A 549 -13.87 11.69 -12.46
CA LEU A 549 -15.10 12.43 -12.19
C LEU A 549 -15.63 12.27 -10.77
N LEU A 550 -15.52 11.06 -10.19
CA LEU A 550 -15.84 10.75 -8.80
C LEU A 550 -14.86 11.52 -7.95
N TRP A 551 -13.55 11.38 -8.13
CA TRP A 551 -12.58 12.17 -7.41
C TRP A 551 -12.64 13.66 -7.73
N ILE A 552 -12.99 14.13 -8.93
CA ILE A 552 -13.30 15.54 -9.16
C ILE A 552 -14.55 15.96 -8.37
N LYS A 553 -15.57 15.11 -8.24
CA LYS A 553 -16.70 15.33 -7.32
C LYS A 553 -16.27 15.28 -5.84
N LEU A 554 -15.28 14.44 -5.48
CA LEU A 554 -14.73 14.29 -4.12
C LEU A 554 -13.69 15.38 -3.78
N SER A 555 -12.98 15.94 -4.77
CA SER A 555 -11.89 16.91 -4.63
C SER A 555 -12.35 18.35 -4.86
N LYS A 556 -13.48 18.53 -5.57
CA LYS A 556 -14.29 19.77 -5.52
C LYS A 556 -14.72 20.15 -4.10
N ILE A 557 -14.46 19.29 -3.10
CA ILE A 557 -14.62 19.52 -1.66
C ILE A 557 -13.50 20.42 -1.07
N THR A 558 -12.48 20.81 -1.86
CA THR A 558 -11.54 21.88 -1.48
C THR A 558 -11.86 23.19 -2.20
N PRO A 559 -11.66 24.36 -1.56
CA PRO A 559 -12.10 25.68 -2.05
C PRO A 559 -11.26 26.24 -3.23
N MET A 560 -10.69 25.37 -4.07
CA MET A 560 -9.94 25.74 -5.27
C MET A 560 -10.57 25.08 -6.49
N ASN A 561 -11.49 25.79 -7.16
CA ASN A 561 -11.27 26.37 -8.50
C ASN A 561 -12.60 26.90 -9.06
N ILE A 562 -13.00 28.09 -8.58
CA ILE A 562 -14.19 28.79 -9.08
C ILE A 562 -13.99 29.23 -10.54
N ALA A 563 -12.75 29.48 -10.97
CA ALA A 563 -12.42 29.96 -12.31
C ALA A 563 -12.62 28.89 -13.40
N GLU A 564 -12.25 27.63 -13.13
CA GLU A 564 -12.47 26.52 -14.09
C GLU A 564 -13.94 26.13 -14.20
N THR A 565 -14.66 26.19 -13.08
CA THR A 565 -16.11 25.94 -13.06
C THR A 565 -16.88 27.00 -13.85
N ALA A 566 -16.44 28.26 -13.82
CA ALA A 566 -17.02 29.34 -14.61
C ALA A 566 -16.73 29.21 -16.12
N LYS A 567 -15.53 28.73 -16.50
CA LYS A 567 -15.19 28.44 -17.90
C LYS A 567 -15.99 27.27 -18.48
N TYR A 568 -16.25 26.23 -17.69
CA TYR A 568 -17.03 25.09 -18.16
C TYR A 568 -18.52 25.44 -18.34
N LEU A 569 -19.12 26.15 -17.38
CA LEU A 569 -20.53 26.57 -17.43
C LEU A 569 -20.84 27.61 -18.52
N THR A 570 -19.84 28.32 -19.04
CA THR A 570 -20.00 29.25 -20.15
C THR A 570 -19.78 28.60 -21.52
N SER A 571 -19.28 27.36 -21.56
CA SER A 571 -18.99 26.61 -22.79
C SER A 571 -20.09 25.62 -23.22
N THR A 572 -21.08 25.40 -22.36
CA THR A 572 -22.26 24.58 -22.67
C THR A 572 -23.48 25.50 -22.73
N ASN A 573 -23.91 25.80 -23.96
CA ASN A 573 -25.20 26.44 -24.26
C ASN A 573 -26.38 25.64 -23.72
#